data_AF-A0A485M3Q3-F1
#
_entry.id   AF-A0A485M3Q3-F1
#
_cell.length_a   1.000
_cell.length_b   1.000
_cell.length_c   1.000
_cell.angle_alpha   90.00
_cell.angle_beta   90.00
_cell.angle_gamma   90.00
#
_symmetry.space_group_name_H-M   'P 1'
#
loop_
_entity.id
_entity.type
_entity.pdbx_description
1 polymer ?
#
loop_
_entity_poly.entity_id
_entity_poly.type
_entity_poly.pdbx_seq_one_letter_code
_entity_poly.pdbx_strand_id
1 'polypeptide(L)'
;MARRMDDKDVLGIWQEATGQGDGGLRKVMGSAIQRILEEELRSFLNAESHERTQDRRGYCNGYKPRALMTRLGRMEQVVPKNREGRF
;
A
#
# COMPACT_ATOMS: atom_id res chain seq x y z
N MET A 1 16.65 4.93 1.70
CA MET A 1 16.41 6.28 1.17
C MET A 1 14.90 6.50 1.08
N ALA A 2 14.30 7.25 2.01
CA ALA A 2 12.87 7.57 1.95
C ALA A 2 12.67 8.71 0.94
N ARG A 3 11.94 8.45 -0.15
CA ARG A 3 11.53 9.48 -1.10
C ARG A 3 10.59 10.42 -0.35
N ARG A 4 11.08 11.59 0.05
CA ARG A 4 10.26 12.69 0.53
C ARG A 4 9.37 13.08 -0.64
N MET A 5 8.08 12.72 -0.59
CA MET A 5 7.12 13.20 -1.59
C MET A 5 6.86 14.67 -1.25
N ASP A 6 7.17 15.56 -2.19
CA ASP A 6 6.92 16.98 -2.05
C ASP A 6 5.41 17.25 -2.19
N ASP A 7 4.89 18.30 -1.53
CA ASP A 7 3.46 18.64 -1.56
C ASP A 7 2.92 18.86 -3.00
N LYS A 8 3.81 19.21 -3.94
CA LYS A 8 3.51 19.34 -5.37
C LYS A 8 3.23 18.00 -6.05
N ASP A 9 3.88 16.91 -5.62
CA ASP A 9 3.61 15.56 -6.13
C ASP A 9 2.20 15.11 -5.75
N VAL A 10 1.78 15.43 -4.52
CA VAL A 10 0.43 15.12 -4.02
C VAL A 10 -0.64 15.92 -4.78
N LEU A 11 -0.35 17.19 -5.09
CA LEU A 11 -1.21 18.07 -5.88
C LEU A 11 -1.34 17.61 -7.35
N GLY A 12 -0.25 17.14 -7.95
CA GLY A 12 -0.25 16.57 -9.30
C GLY A 12 -1.08 15.29 -9.37
N ILE A 13 -0.92 14.39 -8.39
CA ILE A 13 -1.72 13.16 -8.25
C ILE A 13 -3.21 13.49 -8.08
N TRP A 14 -3.53 14.54 -7.31
CA TRP A 14 -4.90 15.01 -7.13
C TRP A 14 -5.51 15.58 -8.42
N GLN A 15 -4.75 16.36 -9.19
CA GLN A 15 -5.21 16.93 -10.46
C GLN A 15 -5.44 15.86 -11.52
N GLU A 16 -4.54 14.88 -11.64
CA GLU A 16 -4.72 13.71 -12.52
C GLU A 16 -5.93 12.87 -12.12
N ALA A 17 -6.17 12.70 -10.82
CA ALA A 17 -7.31 11.95 -10.31
C ALA A 17 -8.65 12.66 -10.58
N THR A 18 -8.66 14.00 -10.51
CA THR A 18 -9.88 14.79 -10.74
C THR A 18 -10.18 14.93 -12.23
N GLY A 19 -9.16 14.89 -13.10
CA GLY A 19 -9.30 14.97 -14.56
C GLY A 19 -10.00 13.77 -15.23
N GLN A 20 -10.18 12.64 -14.53
CA GLN A 20 -10.79 11.41 -15.06
C GLN A 20 -12.18 11.08 -14.48
N GLY A 21 -12.81 12.00 -13.72
CA GLY A 21 -14.09 11.77 -13.03
C GLY A 21 -13.98 10.90 -11.77
N ASP A 22 -15.10 10.40 -11.24
CA ASP A 22 -15.19 9.66 -9.95
C ASP A 22 -14.24 8.45 -9.83
N GLY A 23 -13.78 7.89 -10.96
CA GLY A 23 -12.85 6.77 -10.99
C GLY A 23 -11.41 7.10 -10.60
N GLY A 24 -10.98 8.35 -10.74
CA GLY A 24 -9.59 8.72 -10.47
C GLY A 24 -9.27 8.77 -8.97
N LEU A 25 -10.17 9.33 -8.16
CA LEU A 25 -10.01 9.35 -6.71
C LEU A 25 -9.97 7.93 -6.13
N ARG A 26 -10.79 7.01 -6.67
CA ARG A 26 -10.78 5.60 -6.29
C ARG A 26 -9.42 4.95 -6.55
N LYS A 27 -8.79 5.24 -7.68
CA LYS A 27 -7.44 4.70 -8.00
C LYS A 27 -6.40 5.23 -7.03
N VAL A 28 -6.38 6.55 -6.78
CA VAL A 28 -5.42 7.17 -5.85
C VAL A 28 -5.56 6.60 -4.45
N MET A 29 -6.80 6.49 -3.95
CA MET A 29 -7.06 5.90 -2.65
C MET A 29 -6.59 4.43 -2.60
N GLY A 30 -6.79 3.67 -3.68
CA GLY A 30 -6.35 2.28 -3.76
C GLY A 30 -4.83 2.16 -3.69
N SER A 31 -4.11 2.97 -4.47
CA SER A 31 -2.65 3.01 -4.43
C SER A 31 -2.10 3.47 -3.07
N ALA A 32 -2.75 4.44 -2.43
CA ALA A 32 -2.37 4.90 -1.10
C ALA A 32 -2.52 3.77 -0.05
N ILE A 33 -3.66 3.07 -0.05
CA ILE A 33 -3.90 1.93 0.85
C ILE A 33 -2.87 0.83 0.61
N GLN A 34 -2.62 0.46 -0.64
CA GLN A 34 -1.64 -0.58 -0.98
C GLN A 34 -0.25 -0.24 -0.42
N ARG A 35 0.18 1.01 -0.57
CA ARG A 35 1.48 1.47 -0.06
C ARG A 35 1.57 1.45 1.46
N ILE A 36 0.50 1.89 2.14
CA ILE A 36 0.44 1.85 3.61
C ILE A 36 0.56 0.40 4.09
N LEU A 37 -0.13 -0.55 3.46
CA LEU A 37 -0.05 -1.97 3.82
C LEU A 37 1.37 -2.54 3.64
N GLU A 38 2.07 -2.15 2.59
CA GLU A 38 3.45 -2.57 2.34
C GLU A 38 4.43 -1.97 3.38
N GLU A 39 4.24 -0.70 3.74
CA GLU A 39 5.05 -0.02 4.75
C GLU A 39 4.79 -0.59 6.16
N GLU A 40 3.54 -0.90 6.52
CA GLU A 40 3.18 -1.58 7.76
C GLU A 40 3.81 -2.97 7.85
N LEU A 41 3.77 -3.75 6.76
CA LEU A 41 4.40 -5.06 6.70
C LEU A 41 5.92 -4.97 6.86
N ARG A 42 6.56 -4.02 6.18
CA ARG A 42 8.01 -3.76 6.33
C ARG A 42 8.35 -3.43 7.78
N SER A 43 7.58 -2.53 8.40
CA SER A 43 7.77 -2.16 9.80
C SER A 43 7.51 -3.33 10.74
N PHE A 44 6.55 -4.20 10.44
CA PHE A 44 6.26 -5.39 11.22
C PHE A 44 7.41 -6.41 11.14
N LEU A 45 7.99 -6.60 9.95
CA LEU A 45 9.09 -7.54 9.71
C LEU A 45 10.47 -6.99 10.09
N ASN A 46 10.60 -5.67 10.31
CA ASN A 46 11.87 -4.96 10.47
C ASN A 46 12.87 -5.23 9.31
N ALA A 47 12.36 -5.45 8.11
CA ALA A 47 13.17 -5.75 6.95
C ALA A 47 12.43 -5.36 5.66
N GLU A 48 13.17 -4.85 4.69
CA GLU A 48 12.68 -4.68 3.32
C GLU A 48 12.50 -6.00 2.58
N SER A 49 11.83 -5.90 1.43
CA SER A 49 11.78 -6.98 0.44
C SER A 49 13.21 -7.42 0.07
N HIS A 50 13.49 -8.71 0.26
CA HIS A 50 14.77 -9.36 0.00
C HIS A 50 15.98 -8.86 0.81
N GLU A 51 15.81 -7.92 1.75
CA GLU A 51 16.90 -7.47 2.61
C GLU A 51 17.33 -8.56 3.60
N ARG A 52 18.61 -8.60 3.98
CA ARG A 52 19.12 -9.50 5.01
C ARG A 52 19.50 -8.68 6.23
N THR A 53 18.69 -8.80 7.27
CA THR A 53 18.86 -8.08 8.54
C THR A 53 18.83 -9.08 9.69
N GLN A 54 19.68 -8.87 10.70
CA GLN A 54 19.72 -9.73 11.89
C GLN A 54 18.44 -9.61 12.73
N ASP A 55 17.79 -8.44 12.72
CA ASP A 55 16.54 -8.15 13.42
C ASP A 55 15.25 -8.59 12.70
N ARG A 56 15.35 -9.35 11.59
CA ARG A 56 14.18 -9.76 10.80
C ARG A 56 13.24 -10.63 11.65
N ARG A 57 11.95 -10.25 11.69
CA ARG A 57 10.91 -10.91 12.50
C ARG A 57 10.01 -11.91 11.74
N GLY A 58 10.41 -12.31 10.54
CA GLY A 58 9.69 -13.31 9.74
C GLY A 58 9.80 -13.11 8.23
N TYR A 59 8.96 -13.83 7.48
CA TYR A 59 8.90 -13.77 6.01
C TYR A 59 7.46 -13.55 5.52
N CYS A 60 7.32 -12.86 4.40
CA CYS A 60 6.05 -12.74 3.69
C CYS A 60 5.66 -14.08 3.06
N ASN A 61 4.37 -14.37 3.05
CA ASN A 61 3.77 -15.57 2.46
C ASN A 61 2.75 -15.16 1.39
N GLY A 62 3.23 -14.41 0.40
CA GLY A 62 2.45 -13.94 -0.73
C GLY A 62 1.42 -12.88 -0.36
N TYR A 63 0.42 -12.73 -1.23
CA TYR A 63 -0.63 -11.75 -1.11
C TYR A 63 -2.00 -12.38 -1.26
N LYS A 64 -3.00 -11.81 -0.57
CA LYS A 64 -4.39 -12.25 -0.64
C LYS A 64 -5.28 -11.14 -1.21
N PRO A 65 -6.04 -11.39 -2.29
CA PRO A 65 -6.97 -10.41 -2.80
C PRO A 65 -8.12 -10.20 -1.80
N ARG A 66 -8.46 -8.94 -1.55
CA ARG A 66 -9.57 -8.51 -0.69
C ARG A 66 -10.34 -7.40 -1.38
N ALA A 67 -11.67 -7.48 -1.30
CA ALA A 67 -12.53 -6.39 -1.71
C ALA A 67 -12.86 -5.49 -0.50
N LEU A 68 -12.49 -4.21 -0.58
CA LEU A 68 -12.88 -3.19 0.39
C LEU A 68 -14.10 -2.44 -0.13
N MET A 69 -15.14 -2.38 0.69
CA MET A 69 -16.33 -1.58 0.41
C MET A 69 -16.13 -0.21 1.03
N THR A 70 -15.90 0.81 0.21
CA THR A 70 -15.68 2.19 0.64
C THR A 70 -16.79 3.09 0.11
N ARG A 71 -16.81 4.36 0.53
CA ARG A 71 -17.73 5.37 -0.02
C ARG A 71 -17.50 5.63 -1.51
N LEU A 72 -16.30 5.36 -2.01
CA LEU A 72 -15.93 5.47 -3.43
C LEU A 72 -16.32 4.20 -4.23
N GLY A 73 -17.05 3.28 -3.60
CA GLY A 73 -17.46 2.01 -4.14
C GLY A 73 -16.55 0.85 -3.74
N ARG A 74 -16.74 -0.27 -4.44
CA ARG A 74 -15.94 -1.49 -4.28
C ARG A 74 -14.55 -1.29 -4.84
N MET A 75 -13.53 -1.60 -4.05
CA MET A 75 -12.13 -1.52 -4.42
C MET A 75 -11.46 -2.87 -4.20
N GLU A 76 -10.69 -3.34 -5.16
CA GLU A 76 -9.90 -4.57 -5.02
C GLU A 76 -8.49 -4.21 -4.57
N GLN A 77 -8.04 -4.82 -3.48
CA GLN A 77 -6.74 -4.60 -2.85
C GLN A 77 -6.04 -5.93 -2.64
N VAL A 78 -4.71 -5.90 -2.62
CA VAL A 78 -3.87 -7.09 -2.55
C VAL A 78 -3.12 -7.05 -1.24
N VAL A 79 -3.71 -7.66 -0.20
CA VAL A 79 -3.19 -7.55 1.17
C VAL A 79 -2.02 -8.51 1.35
N PRO A 80 -0.82 -8.01 1.72
CA PRO A 80 0.31 -8.88 2.02
C PRO A 80 0.03 -9.70 3.27
N LYS A 81 0.49 -10.95 3.27
CA LYS A 81 0.33 -11.85 4.41
C LYS A 81 1.69 -12.30 4.91
N ASN A 82 1.86 -12.43 6.23
CA ASN A 82 3.05 -13.06 6.78
C ASN A 82 2.91 -14.59 6.91
N ARG A 83 4.05 -15.28 7.03
CA ARG A 83 4.07 -16.74 7.15
C ARG A 83 3.42 -17.25 8.44
N GLU A 84 3.51 -16.47 9.51
CA GLU A 84 3.05 -16.84 10.85
C GLU A 84 1.58 -16.49 11.10
N GLY A 85 0.89 -15.89 10.13
CA GLY A 85 -0.52 -15.48 10.23
C GLY A 85 -0.79 -14.35 11.24
N ARG A 86 0.25 -13.63 11.69
CA ARG A 86 0.11 -12.48 12.60
C ARG A 86 -0.25 -11.16 11.88
N PHE A 87 -0.14 -11.15 10.56
CA PHE A 87 -0.46 -10.04 9.65
C PHE A 87 -1.06 -10.63 8.37
#